data_AF-A0A8B6G605-F1
#
_entry.id   AF-A0A8B6G605-F1
#
_cell.length_a   1.000
_cell.length_b   1.000
_cell.length_c   1.000
_cell.angle_alpha   90.00
_cell.angle_beta   90.00
_cell.angle_gamma   90.00
#
_symmetry.space_group_name_H-M   'P 1'
#
loop_
_entity.id
_entity.type
_entity.pdbx_description
1 polymer ?
#
loop_
_entity_poly.entity_id
_entity_poly.type
_entity_poly.pdbx_seq_one_letter_code
_entity_poly.pdbx_strand_id
1 'polypeptide(L)'
;MSARYNIQKDDNVSIQHMEPNFICSDDSSYKFQLAMCSSDIQNKLLEFNNNCIKVTQVSVDEALIELTDLILSVAHSSLKKPKVTKTSHSKPKNKKNGLTKILGKTRQNLIRYARIYSKFPKDNFVRNHYYKRYREYNKLRKFKYKQHRQSILIQLEPLQENNPKLYWNLVKDLRDMRERDHKSSAVDPSTWTGEEEKVNGSENTDKSRLFPENMNV
;
A
#
# COMPACT_ATOMS: atom_id res chain seq x y z
N MET A 1 -4.38 -9.22 32.23
CA MET A 1 -3.05 -9.14 31.58
C MET A 1 -2.99 -7.85 30.78
N SER A 2 -2.03 -6.98 31.09
CA SER A 2 -1.84 -5.68 30.42
C SER A 2 -0.77 -5.83 29.34
N ALA A 3 -1.07 -5.48 28.09
CA ALA A 3 -0.12 -5.52 27.00
C ALA A 3 0.91 -4.40 27.18
N ARG A 4 2.09 -4.72 27.72
CA ARG A 4 3.22 -3.79 27.77
C ARG A 4 3.75 -3.60 26.34
N TYR A 5 3.74 -2.35 25.89
CA TYR A 5 4.35 -1.93 24.62
C TYR A 5 5.87 -2.07 24.72
N ASN A 6 6.43 -3.10 24.11
CA ASN A 6 7.83 -3.11 23.72
C ASN A 6 7.88 -2.98 22.21
N ILE A 7 8.26 -1.80 21.72
CA ILE A 7 8.65 -1.65 20.31
C ILE A 7 10.07 -2.19 20.26
N GLN A 8 10.21 -3.51 20.17
CA GLN A 8 11.44 -4.09 19.67
C GLN A 8 11.59 -3.57 18.25
N LYS A 9 12.70 -2.86 18.01
CA LYS A 9 13.23 -2.76 16.65
C LYS A 9 13.68 -4.16 16.32
N ASP A 10 12.80 -4.91 15.67
CA ASP A 10 13.21 -6.12 14.99
C ASP A 10 14.18 -5.66 13.90
N ASP A 11 15.48 -5.86 14.15
CA ASP A 11 16.48 -5.98 13.10
C ASP A 11 16.11 -7.26 12.34
N ASN A 12 15.07 -7.14 11.51
CA ASN A 12 14.72 -8.14 10.53
C ASN A 12 15.91 -8.27 9.60
N VAL A 13 16.59 -9.41 9.69
CA VAL A 13 17.43 -9.95 8.64
C VAL A 13 16.57 -9.94 7.38
N SER A 14 16.80 -8.92 6.56
CA SER A 14 16.15 -8.72 5.28
C SER A 14 16.78 -9.73 4.33
N ILE A 15 16.23 -10.96 4.27
CA ILE A 15 16.37 -11.78 3.07
C ILE A 15 15.53 -11.09 1.99
N GLN A 16 16.11 -10.05 1.40
CA GLN A 16 15.61 -9.44 0.19
C GLN A 16 16.03 -10.33 -0.97
N HIS A 17 15.30 -11.42 -1.17
CA HIS A 17 15.18 -12.04 -2.48
C HIS A 17 13.72 -11.91 -2.91
N MET A 18 13.30 -10.69 -3.26
CA MET A 18 12.13 -10.55 -4.12
C MET A 18 12.54 -11.01 -5.51
N GLU A 19 12.02 -12.15 -5.91
CA GLU A 19 12.29 -12.79 -7.18
C GLU A 19 12.04 -11.86 -8.38
N PRO A 20 12.75 -12.10 -9.49
CA PRO A 20 12.34 -11.57 -10.77
C PRO A 20 10.95 -12.16 -11.09
N ASN A 21 9.89 -11.35 -11.08
CA ASN A 21 8.62 -11.74 -11.67
C ASN A 21 8.94 -12.19 -13.11
N PHE A 22 8.84 -13.45 -13.47
CA PHE A 22 9.07 -13.89 -14.85
C PHE A 22 7.73 -14.06 -15.56
N ILE A 23 7.68 -13.70 -16.85
CA ILE A 23 6.48 -13.94 -17.66
C ILE A 23 6.67 -15.25 -18.42
N CYS A 24 5.79 -16.22 -18.16
CA CYS A 24 5.68 -17.43 -18.97
C CYS A 24 4.89 -17.10 -20.25
N SER A 25 5.47 -17.45 -21.39
CA SER A 25 4.89 -17.32 -22.72
C SER A 25 4.81 -18.70 -23.38
N ASP A 26 4.07 -18.84 -24.47
CA ASP A 26 3.90 -20.14 -25.13
C ASP A 26 5.24 -20.78 -25.56
N ASP A 27 6.24 -19.96 -25.92
CA ASP A 27 7.61 -20.42 -26.24
C ASP A 27 8.48 -20.74 -25.02
N SER A 28 8.04 -20.42 -23.80
CA SER A 28 8.90 -20.44 -22.61
C SER A 28 9.42 -21.85 -22.30
N SER A 29 8.63 -22.88 -22.56
CA SER A 29 9.06 -24.28 -22.40
C SER A 29 10.21 -24.64 -23.34
N TYR A 30 10.10 -24.29 -24.62
CA TYR A 30 11.15 -24.52 -25.61
C TYR A 30 12.44 -23.74 -25.28
N LYS A 31 12.30 -22.48 -24.87
CA LYS A 31 13.44 -21.64 -24.45
C LYS A 31 14.11 -22.16 -23.19
N PHE A 32 13.34 -22.75 -22.27
CA PHE A 32 13.88 -23.39 -21.09
C PHE A 32 14.71 -24.62 -21.45
N GLN A 33 14.23 -25.47 -22.36
CA GLN A 33 14.99 -26.62 -22.84
C GLN A 33 16.30 -26.20 -23.54
N LEU A 34 16.24 -25.18 -24.39
CA LEU A 34 17.45 -24.63 -25.02
C LEU A 34 18.44 -24.04 -24.00
N ALA A 35 17.94 -23.32 -22.99
CA ALA A 35 18.75 -22.78 -21.92
C ALA A 35 19.42 -23.89 -21.11
N MET A 36 18.69 -24.95 -20.76
CA MET A 36 19.24 -26.13 -20.09
C MET A 36 20.39 -26.76 -20.90
N CYS A 37 20.31 -26.77 -22.22
CA CYS A 37 21.38 -27.28 -23.10
C CYS A 37 22.54 -26.31 -23.34
N SER A 38 22.52 -25.10 -22.76
CA SER A 38 23.64 -24.16 -22.91
C SER A 38 24.89 -24.65 -22.18
N SER A 39 26.06 -24.35 -22.74
CA SER A 39 27.36 -24.74 -22.16
C SER A 39 27.49 -24.27 -20.71
N ASP A 40 27.04 -23.06 -20.43
CA ASP A 40 27.20 -22.42 -19.12
C ASP A 40 26.36 -23.12 -18.05
N ILE A 41 25.13 -23.51 -18.39
CA ILE A 41 24.24 -24.22 -17.46
C ILE A 41 24.69 -25.68 -17.30
N GLN A 42 25.14 -26.33 -18.37
CA GLN A 42 25.69 -27.68 -18.32
C GLN A 42 26.94 -27.76 -17.45
N ASN A 43 27.83 -26.77 -17.52
CA ASN A 43 29.01 -26.69 -16.64
C ASN A 43 28.61 -26.54 -15.17
N LYS A 44 27.65 -25.66 -14.85
CA LYS A 44 27.13 -25.52 -13.48
C LYS A 44 26.46 -26.79 -12.96
N LEU A 45 25.74 -27.52 -13.82
CA LEU A 45 25.15 -28.82 -13.48
C LEU A 45 26.21 -29.87 -13.17
N LEU A 46 27.30 -29.88 -13.94
CA LEU A 46 28.43 -30.78 -13.69
C LEU A 46 29.13 -30.45 -12.37
N GLU A 47 29.36 -29.16 -12.08
CA GLU A 47 29.91 -28.70 -10.80
C GLU A 47 29.01 -29.10 -9.62
N PHE A 48 27.71 -28.85 -9.72
CA PHE A 48 26.73 -29.24 -8.71
C PHE A 48 26.70 -30.77 -8.48
N ASN A 49 26.75 -31.57 -9.54
CA ASN A 49 26.76 -33.04 -9.42
C ASN A 49 28.06 -33.59 -8.83
N ASN A 50 29.18 -32.88 -9.01
CA ASN A 50 30.48 -33.27 -8.45
C ASN A 50 30.62 -32.86 -6.97
N ASN A 51 29.77 -31.96 -6.48
CA ASN A 51 29.76 -31.55 -5.08
C ASN A 51 29.18 -32.67 -4.19
N CYS A 52 30.05 -33.31 -3.41
CA CYS A 52 29.64 -34.34 -2.47
C CYS A 52 28.95 -33.69 -1.25
N ILE A 53 27.62 -33.81 -1.18
CA ILE A 53 26.81 -33.35 -0.04
C ILE A 53 27.21 -34.18 1.19
N LYS A 54 27.76 -33.51 2.21
CA LYS A 54 28.06 -34.14 3.50
C LYS A 54 26.74 -34.32 4.28
N VAL A 55 26.70 -35.23 5.25
CA VAL A 55 25.50 -35.39 6.10
C VAL A 55 25.49 -34.32 7.21
N THR A 56 25.58 -33.05 6.82
CA THR A 56 25.53 -31.91 7.74
C THR A 56 24.55 -30.87 7.24
N GLN A 57 23.83 -30.21 8.16
CA GLN A 57 22.82 -29.20 7.83
C GLN A 57 23.39 -28.07 6.95
N VAL A 58 24.61 -27.61 7.26
CA VAL A 58 25.29 -26.54 6.51
C VAL A 58 25.49 -26.92 5.04
N SER A 59 25.91 -28.17 4.77
CA SER A 59 26.11 -28.61 3.39
C SER A 59 24.81 -28.80 2.61
N VAL A 60 23.70 -29.08 3.31
CA VAL A 60 22.36 -29.11 2.69
C VAL A 60 21.92 -27.70 2.32
N ASP A 61 22.15 -26.73 3.21
CA ASP A 61 21.80 -25.32 2.96
C ASP A 61 22.64 -24.74 1.81
N GLU A 62 23.94 -25.07 1.74
CA GLU A 62 24.82 -24.70 0.62
C GLU A 62 24.36 -25.30 -0.71
N ALA A 63 24.04 -26.60 -0.73
CA ALA A 63 23.51 -27.26 -1.93
C ALA A 63 22.16 -26.66 -2.36
N LEU A 64 21.31 -26.25 -1.42
CA LEU A 64 20.05 -25.57 -1.72
C LEU A 64 20.28 -24.22 -2.38
N ILE A 65 21.25 -23.43 -1.89
CA ILE A 65 21.62 -22.15 -2.49
C ILE A 65 22.12 -22.36 -3.92
N GLU A 66 23.04 -23.30 -4.14
CA GLU A 66 23.58 -23.62 -5.47
C GLU A 66 22.49 -24.06 -6.45
N LEU A 67 21.57 -24.92 -6.00
CA LEU A 67 20.43 -25.35 -6.81
C LEU A 67 19.50 -24.18 -7.16
N THR A 68 19.26 -23.28 -6.21
CA THR A 68 18.42 -22.10 -6.42
C THR A 68 19.06 -21.17 -7.44
N ASP A 69 20.36 -20.93 -7.36
CA ASP A 69 21.11 -20.11 -8.31
C ASP A 69 21.15 -20.72 -9.71
N LEU A 70 21.22 -22.05 -9.80
CA LEU A 70 21.09 -22.77 -11.07
C LEU A 70 19.72 -22.51 -11.70
N ILE A 71 18.64 -22.72 -10.95
CA ILE A 71 17.26 -22.52 -11.42
C ILE A 71 17.05 -21.06 -11.86
N LEU A 72 17.56 -20.08 -11.09
CA LEU A 72 17.48 -18.67 -11.45
C LEU A 72 18.30 -18.33 -12.70
N SER A 73 19.46 -18.97 -12.90
CA SER A 73 20.27 -18.81 -14.12
C SER A 73 19.52 -19.30 -15.36
N VAL A 74 18.84 -20.43 -15.26
CA VAL A 74 18.00 -20.98 -16.34
C VAL A 74 16.77 -20.10 -16.58
N ALA A 75 16.12 -19.64 -15.52
CA ALA A 75 14.97 -18.73 -15.63
C ALA A 75 15.36 -17.41 -16.29
N HIS A 76 16.54 -16.85 -15.97
CA HIS A 76 17.03 -15.61 -16.58
C HIS A 76 17.33 -15.71 -18.06
N SER A 77 17.76 -16.87 -18.54
CA SER A 77 18.06 -17.10 -19.96
C SER A 77 16.82 -17.48 -20.77
N SER A 78 15.86 -18.18 -20.17
CA SER A 78 14.67 -18.69 -20.86
C SER A 78 13.43 -17.80 -20.77
N LEU A 79 13.27 -17.04 -19.69
CA LEU A 79 12.03 -16.29 -19.42
C LEU A 79 12.21 -14.78 -19.63
N LYS A 80 11.14 -14.15 -20.11
CA LYS A 80 11.11 -12.69 -20.27
C LYS A 80 10.88 -12.04 -18.91
N LYS A 81 11.74 -11.07 -18.58
CA LYS A 81 11.45 -10.14 -17.48
C LYS A 81 10.31 -9.21 -17.92
N PRO A 82 9.30 -8.96 -17.08
CA PRO A 82 8.29 -7.96 -17.32
C PRO A 82 9.03 -6.66 -17.53
N LYS A 83 8.80 -6.06 -18.70
CA LYS A 83 9.18 -4.67 -18.87
C LYS A 83 8.46 -3.94 -17.75
N VAL A 84 9.22 -3.31 -16.85
CA VAL A 84 8.66 -2.33 -15.91
C VAL A 84 8.17 -1.20 -16.80
N THR A 85 6.97 -1.35 -17.33
CA THR A 85 6.28 -0.25 -17.98
C THR A 85 6.10 0.73 -16.84
N LYS A 86 6.85 1.83 -16.90
CA LYS A 86 6.55 3.01 -16.11
C LYS A 86 5.21 3.54 -16.62
N THR A 87 4.11 2.83 -16.41
CA THR A 87 2.74 3.35 -16.49
C THR A 87 2.53 4.24 -15.27
N SER A 88 3.29 5.33 -15.29
CA SER A 88 3.08 6.48 -14.47
C SER A 88 3.11 7.63 -15.45
N HIS A 89 1.98 7.81 -16.13
CA HIS A 89 1.36 9.13 -16.08
C HIS A 89 1.11 9.44 -14.60
N SER A 90 2.18 9.68 -13.84
CA SER A 90 2.05 10.36 -12.58
C SER A 90 1.50 11.71 -12.99
N LYS A 91 0.21 11.90 -12.77
CA LYS A 91 -0.39 13.23 -12.74
C LYS A 91 0.63 14.13 -12.02
N PRO A 92 0.94 15.32 -12.55
CA PRO A 92 1.92 16.20 -11.96
C PRO A 92 1.63 16.22 -10.47
N LYS A 93 2.62 15.81 -9.65
CA LYS A 93 2.45 15.76 -8.21
C LYS A 93 2.17 17.20 -7.79
N ASN A 94 0.89 17.57 -7.68
CA ASN A 94 0.47 18.83 -7.10
C ASN A 94 1.28 18.95 -5.82
N LYS A 95 2.17 19.93 -5.80
CA LYS A 95 3.15 20.17 -4.74
C LYS A 95 2.34 20.11 -3.45
N LYS A 96 2.44 18.99 -2.72
CA LYS A 96 1.52 18.72 -1.60
C LYS A 96 1.77 19.83 -0.59
N ASN A 97 0.88 20.83 -0.56
CA ASN A 97 0.94 21.95 0.38
C ASN A 97 1.27 21.37 1.75
N GLY A 98 2.26 21.89 2.48
CA GLY A 98 2.79 21.27 3.70
C GLY A 98 1.72 20.82 4.71
N LEU A 99 0.56 21.49 4.68
CA LEU A 99 -0.69 21.15 5.36
C LEU A 99 -1.19 19.71 5.09
N THR A 100 -1.22 19.28 3.82
CA THR A 100 -1.63 17.93 3.40
C THR A 100 -0.63 16.86 3.86
N LYS A 101 0.65 17.20 4.01
CA LYS A 101 1.70 16.28 4.49
C LYS A 101 1.53 15.99 6.00
N ILE A 102 1.21 17.01 6.80
CA ILE A 102 0.98 16.88 8.24
C ILE A 102 -0.29 16.08 8.53
N LEU A 103 -1.39 16.40 7.84
CA LEU A 103 -2.65 15.65 7.96
C LEU A 103 -2.51 14.21 7.44
N GLY A 104 -1.71 13.98 6.41
CA GLY A 104 -1.40 12.64 5.91
C GLY A 104 -0.68 11.77 6.94
N LYS A 105 0.37 12.30 7.58
CA LYS A 105 1.12 11.57 8.63
C LYS A 105 0.24 11.23 9.83
N THR A 106 -0.54 12.19 10.31
CA THR A 106 -1.43 11.97 11.46
C THR A 106 -2.54 10.96 11.14
N ARG A 107 -3.10 10.99 9.92
CA ARG A 107 -4.05 9.97 9.45
C ARG A 107 -3.41 8.57 9.38
N GLN A 108 -2.18 8.44 8.88
CA GLN A 108 -1.49 7.14 8.84
C GLN A 108 -1.28 6.57 10.24
N ASN A 109 -0.89 7.40 11.21
CA ASN A 109 -0.76 6.97 12.60
C ASN A 109 -2.10 6.53 13.18
N LEU A 110 -3.19 7.25 12.89
CA LEU A 110 -4.54 6.86 13.32
C LEU A 110 -4.95 5.50 12.74
N ILE A 111 -4.65 5.23 11.46
CA ILE A 111 -4.90 3.93 10.82
C ILE A 111 -4.11 2.81 11.50
N ARG A 112 -2.84 3.05 11.87
CA ARG A 112 -2.03 2.06 12.62
C ARG A 112 -2.69 1.73 13.96
N TYR A 113 -3.14 2.74 14.70
CA TYR A 113 -3.85 2.52 15.96
C TYR A 113 -5.22 1.85 15.76
N ALA A 114 -5.93 2.15 14.67
CA ALA A 114 -7.17 1.46 14.32
C ALA A 114 -6.94 -0.04 14.11
N ARG A 115 -5.83 -0.43 13.46
CA ARG A 115 -5.45 -1.84 13.29
C ARG A 115 -5.16 -2.52 14.63
N ILE A 116 -4.48 -1.82 15.55
CA ILE A 116 -4.21 -2.36 16.90
C ILE A 116 -5.51 -2.49 17.69
N TYR A 117 -6.40 -1.50 17.63
CA TYR A 117 -7.72 -1.56 18.26
C TYR A 117 -8.58 -2.69 17.71
N SER A 118 -8.53 -2.93 16.39
CA SER A 118 -9.21 -4.07 15.78
C SER A 118 -8.71 -5.42 16.29
N LYS A 119 -7.41 -5.53 16.61
CA LYS A 119 -6.82 -6.74 17.20
C LYS A 119 -7.17 -6.90 18.70
N PHE A 120 -7.28 -5.80 19.43
CA PHE A 120 -7.52 -5.81 20.88
C PHE A 120 -8.69 -4.88 21.27
N PRO A 121 -9.93 -5.20 20.87
CA PRO A 121 -11.07 -4.29 21.05
C PRO A 121 -11.54 -4.16 22.51
N LYS A 122 -11.27 -5.18 23.34
CA LYS A 122 -11.65 -5.21 24.76
C LYS A 122 -10.64 -4.51 25.68
N ASP A 123 -9.47 -4.13 25.15
CA ASP A 123 -8.48 -3.40 25.93
C ASP A 123 -8.86 -1.91 26.02
N ASN A 124 -9.26 -1.48 27.22
CA ASN A 124 -9.64 -0.09 27.50
C ASN A 124 -8.50 0.90 27.21
N PHE A 125 -7.25 0.51 27.40
CA PHE A 125 -6.11 1.39 27.13
C PHE A 125 -5.98 1.66 25.62
N VAL A 126 -6.05 0.60 24.81
CA VAL A 126 -5.99 0.70 23.34
C VAL A 126 -7.18 1.50 22.81
N ARG A 127 -8.38 1.23 23.33
CA ARG A 127 -9.61 1.96 22.98
C ARG A 127 -9.47 3.45 23.27
N ASN A 128 -9.11 3.81 24.50
CA ASN A 128 -8.98 5.20 24.92
C ASN A 128 -7.90 5.95 24.13
N HIS A 129 -6.76 5.28 23.87
CA HIS A 129 -5.68 5.87 23.09
C HIS A 129 -6.10 6.12 21.64
N TYR A 130 -6.78 5.17 21.00
CA TYR A 130 -7.33 5.34 19.66
C TYR A 130 -8.28 6.54 19.58
N TYR A 131 -9.29 6.61 20.47
CA TYR A 131 -10.25 7.72 20.44
C TYR A 131 -9.62 9.06 20.80
N LYS A 132 -8.61 9.10 21.67
CA LYS A 132 -7.83 10.32 21.92
C LYS A 132 -7.15 10.81 20.65
N ARG A 133 -6.42 9.93 19.94
CA ARG A 133 -5.77 10.26 18.66
C ARG A 133 -6.77 10.64 17.58
N TYR A 134 -7.95 10.01 17.56
CA TYR A 134 -9.04 10.36 16.66
C TYR A 134 -9.55 11.79 16.87
N ARG A 135 -9.81 12.19 18.13
CA ARG A 135 -10.22 13.56 18.47
C ARG A 135 -9.14 14.59 18.12
N GLU A 136 -7.88 14.30 18.44
CA GLU A 136 -6.74 15.15 18.08
C GLU A 136 -6.65 15.37 16.56
N TYR A 137 -6.76 14.29 15.78
CA TYR A 137 -6.78 14.37 14.32
C TYR A 137 -7.94 15.24 13.80
N ASN A 138 -9.16 15.03 14.32
CA ASN A 138 -10.32 15.82 13.89
C ASN A 138 -10.19 17.30 14.25
N LYS A 139 -9.65 17.62 15.44
CA LYS A 139 -9.38 19.01 15.84
C LYS A 139 -8.35 19.65 14.90
N LEU A 140 -7.26 18.95 14.61
CA LEU A 140 -6.22 19.42 13.69
C LEU A 140 -6.76 19.61 12.26
N ARG A 141 -7.58 18.66 11.76
CA ARG A 141 -8.23 18.74 10.45
C ARG A 141 -9.11 19.97 10.33
N LYS A 142 -10.01 20.20 11.30
CA LYS A 142 -10.90 21.37 11.33
C LYS A 142 -10.12 22.68 11.37
N PHE A 143 -9.12 22.76 12.26
CA PHE A 143 -8.27 23.95 12.39
C PHE A 143 -7.51 24.26 11.10
N LYS A 144 -6.88 23.25 10.49
CA LYS A 144 -6.11 23.42 9.25
C LYS A 144 -6.99 23.76 8.06
N TYR A 145 -8.21 23.21 8.00
CA TYR A 145 -9.18 23.59 6.98
C TYR A 145 -9.61 25.07 7.13
N LYS A 146 -9.88 25.52 8.37
CA LYS A 146 -10.17 26.94 8.65
C LYS A 146 -9.00 27.85 8.25
N GLN A 147 -7.77 27.47 8.59
CA GLN A 147 -6.57 28.22 8.17
C GLN A 147 -6.43 28.31 6.65
N HIS A 148 -6.68 27.20 5.93
CA HIS A 148 -6.61 27.19 4.48
C HIS A 148 -7.68 28.11 3.85
N ARG A 149 -8.92 28.03 4.33
CA ARG A 149 -10.00 28.93 3.88
C ARG A 149 -9.65 30.39 4.13
N GLN A 150 -9.13 30.73 5.31
CA GLN A 150 -8.71 32.09 5.63
C GLN A 150 -7.57 32.57 4.72
N SER A 151 -6.60 31.70 4.43
CA SER A 151 -5.50 32.02 3.52
C SER A 151 -5.98 32.35 2.11
N ILE A 152 -7.01 31.65 1.61
CA ILE A 152 -7.61 31.94 0.29
C ILE A 152 -8.33 33.29 0.32
N LEU A 153 -9.09 33.58 1.38
CA LEU A 153 -9.79 34.86 1.53
C LEU A 153 -8.81 36.04 1.56
N ILE A 154 -7.72 35.92 2.33
CA ILE A 154 -6.65 36.94 2.40
C ILE A 154 -5.98 37.13 1.03
N GLN A 155 -5.90 36.09 0.20
CA GLN A 155 -5.34 36.21 -1.16
C GLN A 155 -6.32 36.84 -2.14
N LEU A 156 -7.63 36.65 -1.95
CA LEU A 156 -8.68 37.19 -2.83
C LEU A 156 -8.86 38.70 -2.69
N GLU A 157 -8.80 39.21 -1.47
CA GLU A 157 -9.03 40.63 -1.13
C GLU A 157 -8.10 41.59 -1.91
N PRO A 158 -6.76 41.40 -1.95
CA PRO A 158 -5.88 42.25 -2.75
C PRO A 158 -5.95 41.94 -4.26
N LEU A 159 -6.38 40.76 -4.68
CA LEU A 159 -6.52 40.40 -6.10
C LEU A 159 -7.69 41.13 -6.77
N GLN A 160 -8.74 41.45 -6.01
CA GLN A 160 -9.90 42.17 -6.53
C GLN A 160 -9.53 43.57 -7.03
N GLU A 161 -8.66 44.28 -6.29
CA GLU A 161 -8.23 45.64 -6.63
C GLU A 161 -7.05 45.66 -7.62
N ASN A 162 -6.10 44.73 -7.49
CA ASN A 162 -4.86 44.78 -8.26
C ASN A 162 -4.90 44.01 -9.59
N ASN A 163 -5.70 42.94 -9.70
CA ASN A 163 -5.79 42.16 -10.94
C ASN A 163 -7.14 41.40 -11.06
N PRO A 164 -8.20 42.07 -11.57
CA PRO A 164 -9.54 41.50 -11.59
C PRO A 164 -9.65 40.22 -12.43
N LYS A 165 -8.78 40.04 -13.44
CA LYS A 165 -8.78 38.85 -14.30
C LYS A 165 -8.35 37.59 -13.54
N LEU A 166 -7.31 37.70 -12.69
CA LEU A 166 -6.88 36.59 -11.82
C LEU A 166 -7.88 36.30 -10.71
N TYR A 167 -8.54 37.34 -10.18
CA TYR A 167 -9.65 37.19 -9.23
C TYR A 167 -10.78 36.35 -9.83
N TRP A 168 -11.27 36.69 -11.03
CA TRP A 168 -12.35 35.94 -11.69
C TRP A 168 -11.95 34.50 -12.05
N ASN A 169 -10.70 34.28 -12.44
CA ASN A 169 -10.17 32.92 -12.65
C ASN A 169 -10.19 32.09 -11.36
N LEU A 170 -9.74 32.66 -10.24
CA LEU A 170 -9.75 31.99 -8.94
C LEU A 170 -11.19 31.73 -8.45
N VAL A 171 -12.11 32.67 -8.64
CA VAL A 171 -13.54 32.48 -8.34
C VAL A 171 -14.15 31.37 -9.17
N LYS A 172 -13.82 31.30 -10.47
CA LYS A 172 -14.26 30.22 -11.36
C LYS A 172 -13.70 28.87 -10.92
N ASP A 173 -12.40 28.79 -10.63
CA ASP A 173 -11.75 27.57 -10.13
C ASP A 173 -12.40 27.07 -8.82
N LEU A 174 -12.73 27.98 -7.90
CA LEU A 174 -13.42 27.64 -6.65
C LEU A 174 -14.86 27.15 -6.87
N ARG A 175 -15.59 27.72 -7.85
CA ARG A 175 -16.92 27.22 -8.25
C ARG A 175 -16.82 25.83 -8.88
N ASP A 176 -15.90 25.65 -9.81
CA ASP A 176 -15.69 24.39 -10.53
C ASP A 176 -15.17 23.27 -9.60
N MET A 177 -14.44 23.61 -8.52
CA MET A 177 -14.09 22.64 -7.47
C MET A 177 -15.32 22.17 -6.68
N ARG A 178 -16.24 23.06 -6.33
CA ARG A 178 -17.49 22.70 -5.61
C ARG A 178 -18.35 21.75 -6.45
N GLU A 179 -18.45 21.98 -7.75
CA GLU A 179 -19.21 21.10 -8.65
C GLU A 179 -18.54 19.73 -8.81
N ARG A 180 -17.21 19.63 -8.77
CA ARG A 180 -16.48 18.36 -8.80
C ARG A 180 -16.65 17.54 -7.52
N ASP A 181 -16.65 18.18 -6.37
CA ASP A 181 -16.87 17.50 -5.08
C ASP A 181 -18.33 17.01 -4.94
N HIS A 182 -19.30 17.71 -5.52
CA HIS A 182 -20.70 17.25 -5.60
C HIS A 182 -20.96 16.23 -6.72
N LYS A 183 -20.05 16.09 -7.68
CA LYS A 183 -20.06 15.02 -8.70
C LYS A 183 -19.43 13.71 -8.22
N SER A 184 -19.34 13.48 -6.91
CA SER A 184 -19.36 12.09 -6.43
C SER A 184 -20.75 11.55 -6.75
N SER A 185 -20.90 10.91 -7.91
CA SER A 185 -22.13 10.23 -8.31
C SER A 185 -22.69 9.46 -7.12
N ALA A 186 -23.97 9.65 -6.80
CA ALA A 186 -24.68 8.79 -5.89
C ALA A 186 -24.41 7.35 -6.35
N VAL A 187 -23.69 6.60 -5.52
CA VAL A 187 -23.38 5.20 -5.79
C VAL A 187 -24.72 4.47 -5.71
N ASP A 188 -25.17 3.94 -6.85
CA ASP A 188 -26.46 3.25 -6.97
C ASP A 188 -26.56 2.17 -5.88
N PRO A 189 -27.63 2.08 -5.08
CA PRO A 189 -27.72 1.11 -3.98
C PRO A 189 -27.44 -0.34 -4.41
N SER A 190 -27.70 -0.68 -5.68
CA SER A 190 -27.38 -1.98 -6.29
C SER A 190 -25.88 -2.33 -6.26
N THR A 191 -24.99 -1.33 -6.28
CA THR A 191 -23.54 -1.52 -6.16
C THR A 191 -23.07 -1.69 -4.72
N TRP A 192 -23.92 -1.47 -3.71
CA TRP A 192 -23.54 -1.65 -2.30
C TRP A 192 -23.54 -3.12 -1.90
N THR A 193 -24.42 -3.93 -2.49
CA THR A 193 -24.59 -5.36 -2.15
C THR A 193 -23.75 -6.30 -3.04
N GLY A 194 -23.29 -5.84 -4.20
CA GLY A 194 -22.52 -6.66 -5.14
C GLY A 194 -21.10 -7.04 -4.69
N GLU A 195 -20.54 -6.35 -3.68
CA GLU A 195 -19.24 -6.73 -3.10
C GLU A 195 -19.36 -7.86 -2.05
N GLU A 196 -20.55 -8.13 -1.50
CA GLU A 196 -20.74 -9.18 -0.49
C GLU A 196 -20.85 -10.58 -1.11
N GLU A 197 -21.41 -10.71 -2.32
CA GLU A 197 -21.52 -12.02 -2.99
C GLU A 197 -20.17 -12.59 -3.44
N LYS A 198 -19.17 -11.74 -3.71
CA LYS A 198 -17.81 -12.20 -4.04
C LYS A 198 -16.98 -12.58 -2.81
N VAL A 199 -17.42 -12.22 -1.60
CA VAL A 199 -16.72 -12.53 -0.35
C VAL A 199 -17.36 -13.71 0.40
N ASN A 200 -18.62 -14.05 0.12
CA ASN A 200 -19.33 -15.15 0.78
C ASN A 200 -19.21 -16.52 0.07
N GLY A 201 -18.33 -16.64 -0.93
CA GLY A 201 -18.08 -17.90 -1.65
C GLY A 201 -17.18 -18.92 -0.94
N SER A 202 -16.60 -18.61 0.22
CA SER A 202 -15.82 -19.59 0.98
C SER A 202 -15.91 -19.35 2.48
N GLU A 203 -16.64 -20.27 3.13
CA GLU A 203 -16.54 -20.71 4.51
C GLU A 203 -17.20 -19.86 5.63
N ASN A 204 -18.30 -20.43 6.11
CA ASN A 204 -18.88 -20.34 7.45
C ASN A 204 -17.98 -19.72 8.53
N THR A 205 -18.42 -18.62 9.15
CA THR A 205 -18.54 -18.50 10.61
C THR A 205 -19.30 -17.24 11.00
N ASP A 206 -20.32 -17.45 11.83
CA ASP A 206 -21.20 -16.51 12.52
C ASP A 206 -20.57 -15.16 12.91
N LYS A 207 -21.10 -14.05 12.37
CA LYS A 207 -20.88 -12.67 12.87
C LYS A 207 -22.12 -11.81 12.70
N SER A 208 -23.19 -12.15 13.40
CA SER A 208 -24.20 -11.16 13.75
C SER A 208 -23.70 -10.25 14.88
N ARG A 209 -23.87 -8.93 14.70
CA ARG A 209 -23.63 -7.79 15.62
C ARG A 209 -22.28 -7.07 15.50
N LEU A 210 -22.22 -6.09 14.60
CA LEU A 210 -21.14 -5.09 14.56
C LEU A 210 -21.60 -3.62 14.53
N PHE A 211 -22.85 -3.32 14.89
CA PHE A 211 -23.26 -1.95 15.20
C PHE A 211 -24.27 -1.96 16.36
N PRO A 212 -23.94 -1.41 17.54
CA PRO A 212 -24.99 -0.90 18.40
C PRO A 212 -25.49 0.41 17.79
N GLU A 213 -26.70 0.36 17.25
CA GLU A 213 -27.58 1.53 17.15
C GLU A 213 -27.72 2.17 18.53
N ASN A 214 -27.82 3.50 18.51
CA ASN A 214 -28.37 4.35 19.57
C ASN A 214 -27.73 4.25 20.97
N MET A 215 -26.96 5.27 21.33
CA MET A 215 -27.03 5.81 22.69
C MET A 215 -27.07 7.34 22.65
N ASN A 216 -28.28 7.86 22.81
CA ASN A 216 -28.53 9.08 23.57
C ASN A 216 -28.04 8.84 25.00
N VAL A 217 -27.12 9.69 25.49
CA VAL A 217 -27.23 10.61 26.64
C VAL A 217 -26.01 11.53 26.58
#